data_AF-A0A955ERH7-F1
#
_entry.id   AF-A0A955ERH7-F1
#
_cell.length_a   1.000
_cell.length_b   1.000
_cell.length_c   1.000
_cell.angle_alpha   90.00
_cell.angle_beta   90.00
_cell.angle_gamma   90.00
#
_symmetry.space_group_name_H-M   'P 1'
#
loop_
_entity.id
_entity.type
_entity.pdbx_description
1 polymer ?
#
loop_
_entity_poly.entity_id
_entity_poly.type
_entity_poly.pdbx_seq_one_letter_code
_entity_poly.pdbx_strand_id
1 'polypeptide(L)'
;PERDSLVHVRPKRVPPPTEPLPRPPLGDARPPWSGPVERHDKVNLVPGGEYTPLGGMLPFLKKVRDLVAAIPELQPGEADQPPFRLEVGPPWIEGPEPAGHKVLHVGSVICFDLAFPATCRGWRERGADVLLNPANYGWFGQSDFRAQVLALARLRAAETRTSIVMAGNTGPTVFVDPVGRLYGRFVTRGGDPQGQPAGGVATTFTEGWASGPLVADPALTPYVRMGDLVWFAAALLLLGIGGWRRRVRR
;
A
#
# COMPACT_ATOMS: atom_id res chain seq x y z
N PRO A 1 13.16 13.59 -27.80
CA PRO A 1 13.91 13.20 -26.59
C PRO A 1 13.00 12.34 -25.70
N GLU A 2 12.95 11.07 -26.06
CA GLU A 2 12.16 10.01 -25.44
C GLU A 2 12.70 9.70 -24.03
N ARG A 3 11.79 9.48 -23.07
CA ARG A 3 12.13 9.08 -21.70
C ARG A 3 11.92 7.59 -21.56
N ASP A 4 12.99 6.82 -21.79
CA ASP A 4 13.08 5.35 -21.67
C ASP A 4 13.08 4.83 -20.23
N SER A 5 12.15 5.28 -19.38
CA SER A 5 12.07 4.82 -17.99
C SER A 5 10.71 4.26 -17.58
N LEU A 6 9.86 3.89 -18.55
CA LEU A 6 8.56 3.29 -18.25
C LEU A 6 8.59 1.83 -18.71
N VAL A 7 8.77 0.93 -17.74
CA VAL A 7 8.34 -0.46 -17.89
C VAL A 7 6.82 -0.44 -18.02
N HIS A 8 6.34 -0.42 -19.26
CA HIS A 8 4.93 -0.62 -19.57
C HIS A 8 4.67 -2.12 -19.52
N VAL A 9 3.99 -2.59 -18.47
CA VAL A 9 3.40 -3.93 -18.49
C VAL A 9 2.09 -3.82 -19.27
N ARG A 10 1.94 -4.50 -20.40
CA ARG A 10 0.63 -4.69 -21.02
C ARG A 10 -0.12 -5.77 -20.23
N PRO A 11 -1.40 -5.57 -19.90
CA PRO A 11 -2.20 -6.66 -19.38
C PRO A 11 -2.39 -7.68 -20.52
N LYS A 12 -1.59 -8.76 -20.53
CA LYS A 12 -2.10 -10.01 -21.11
C LYS A 12 -3.39 -10.30 -20.37
N ARG A 13 -4.45 -10.66 -21.11
CA ARG A 13 -5.65 -11.24 -20.50
C ARG A 13 -5.18 -12.40 -19.64
N VAL A 14 -5.04 -12.19 -18.34
CA VAL A 14 -4.86 -13.28 -17.39
C VAL A 14 -6.21 -13.97 -17.40
N PRO A 15 -6.33 -15.17 -18.00
CA PRO A 15 -7.57 -15.91 -17.90
C PRO A 15 -7.88 -16.06 -16.40
N PRO A 16 -9.16 -15.95 -15.99
CA PRO A 16 -9.52 -16.20 -14.61
C PRO A 16 -8.91 -17.55 -14.18
N PRO A 17 -8.38 -17.67 -12.96
CA PRO A 17 -7.98 -18.97 -12.47
C PRO A 17 -9.19 -19.92 -12.63
N THR A 18 -8.99 -21.02 -13.34
CA THR A 18 -10.04 -22.00 -13.67
C THR A 18 -10.54 -22.72 -12.42
N GLU A 19 -9.74 -22.67 -11.36
CA GLU A 19 -10.05 -23.20 -10.04
C GLU A 19 -10.09 -22.04 -9.03
N PRO A 20 -10.92 -22.13 -7.98
CA PRO A 20 -10.86 -21.19 -6.88
C PRO A 20 -9.42 -21.12 -6.35
N LEU A 21 -8.87 -19.90 -6.20
CA LEU A 21 -7.60 -19.75 -5.49
C LEU A 21 -7.69 -20.50 -4.16
N PRO A 22 -6.71 -21.36 -3.82
CA PRO A 22 -6.76 -22.11 -2.58
C PRO A 22 -6.94 -21.11 -1.44
N ARG A 23 -7.95 -21.34 -0.60
CA ARG A 23 -8.11 -20.51 0.60
C ARG A 23 -6.82 -20.68 1.39
N PRO A 24 -6.12 -19.59 1.74
CA PRO A 24 -5.02 -19.72 2.69
C PRO A 24 -5.57 -20.40 3.94
N PRO A 25 -4.85 -21.38 4.51
CA PRO A 25 -5.35 -22.07 5.68
C PRO A 25 -5.63 -21.06 6.78
N LEU A 26 -6.84 -21.06 7.32
CA LEU A 26 -7.14 -20.34 8.55
C LEU A 26 -6.63 -21.20 9.70
N GLY A 27 -5.40 -20.95 10.17
CA GLY A 27 -4.74 -21.67 11.26
C GLY A 27 -3.23 -21.81 11.08
N ASP A 28 -2.55 -22.59 11.94
CA ASP A 28 -1.10 -22.86 11.93
C ASP A 28 -0.60 -23.62 10.68
N ALA A 29 -1.50 -23.93 9.74
CA ALA A 29 -1.15 -24.56 8.49
C ALA A 29 -0.40 -23.55 7.61
N ARG A 30 0.88 -23.86 7.36
CA ARG A 30 1.72 -23.12 6.43
C ARG A 30 0.97 -22.96 5.09
N PRO A 31 0.95 -21.76 4.49
CA PRO A 31 0.37 -21.57 3.17
C PRO A 31 0.93 -22.58 2.16
N PRO A 32 0.19 -22.93 1.09
CA PRO A 32 0.53 -24.04 0.18
C PRO A 32 1.79 -23.81 -0.69
N TRP A 33 2.52 -22.72 -0.46
CA TRP A 33 3.75 -22.39 -1.18
C TRP A 33 4.96 -23.05 -0.49
N SER A 34 5.69 -23.87 -1.22
CA SER A 34 6.97 -24.43 -0.77
C SER A 34 8.12 -23.47 -1.10
N GLY A 35 8.81 -22.95 -0.08
CA GLY A 35 9.97 -22.05 -0.23
C GLY A 35 10.35 -21.39 1.10
N PRO A 36 11.46 -20.63 1.14
CA PRO A 36 11.77 -19.77 2.28
C PRO A 36 10.59 -18.82 2.52
N VAL A 37 10.05 -18.83 3.75
CA VAL A 37 8.98 -17.90 4.12
C VAL A 37 9.63 -16.61 4.56
N GLU A 38 9.54 -15.59 3.71
CA GLU A 38 9.81 -14.22 4.12
C GLU A 38 8.60 -13.70 4.91
N ARG A 39 8.83 -12.85 5.91
CA ARG A 39 7.81 -12.34 6.83
C ARG A 39 7.97 -10.86 7.04
N HIS A 40 6.85 -10.16 7.17
CA HIS A 40 6.80 -8.79 7.63
C HIS A 40 5.80 -8.64 8.79
N ASP A 41 6.26 -8.08 9.90
CA ASP A 41 5.44 -7.74 11.06
C ASP A 41 5.06 -6.26 11.05
N LYS A 42 3.78 -5.99 11.31
CA LYS A 42 3.19 -4.65 11.24
C LYS A 42 3.89 -3.69 12.20
N VAL A 43 4.32 -2.54 11.68
CA VAL A 43 5.08 -1.55 12.45
C VAL A 43 4.16 -0.61 13.23
N ASN A 44 3.15 -0.01 12.59
CA ASN A 44 2.26 0.93 13.28
C ASN A 44 0.95 0.26 13.70
N LEU A 45 0.86 -0.06 14.99
CA LEU A 45 -0.36 -0.63 15.57
C LEU A 45 -1.46 0.42 15.75
N VAL A 46 -2.71 -0.01 15.58
CA VAL A 46 -3.90 0.81 15.77
C VAL A 46 -4.21 0.92 17.27
N PRO A 47 -4.18 2.12 17.87
CA PRO A 47 -4.52 2.31 19.27
C PRO A 47 -5.97 1.89 19.55
N GLY A 48 -6.17 1.00 20.52
CA GLY A 48 -7.50 0.49 20.90
C GLY A 48 -8.08 -0.55 19.94
N GLY A 49 -7.42 -0.84 18.81
CA GLY A 49 -7.78 -1.94 17.92
C GLY A 49 -6.80 -3.10 17.95
N GLU A 50 -5.53 -2.83 18.25
CA GLU A 50 -4.44 -3.81 18.22
C GLU A 50 -3.60 -3.83 19.51
N TYR A 51 -3.81 -2.86 20.40
CA TYR A 51 -3.23 -2.81 21.74
C TYR A 51 -4.02 -1.85 22.64
N THR A 52 -3.78 -1.90 23.94
CA THR A 52 -4.42 -1.00 24.91
C THR A 52 -3.64 0.32 25.05
N PRO A 53 -4.19 1.47 24.62
CA PRO A 53 -3.52 2.76 24.81
C PRO A 53 -3.34 3.04 26.31
N LEU A 54 -2.15 3.52 26.69
CA LEU A 54 -1.78 3.82 28.09
C LEU A 54 -1.86 2.62 29.05
N GLY A 55 -2.03 1.39 28.57
CA GLY A 55 -2.19 0.21 29.42
C GLY A 55 -0.99 -0.11 30.31
N GLY A 56 0.21 0.36 29.97
CA GLY A 56 1.40 0.26 30.82
C GLY A 56 1.41 1.28 31.98
N MET A 57 0.79 2.45 31.79
CA MET A 57 0.70 3.51 32.80
C MET A 57 -0.53 3.34 33.71
N LEU A 58 -1.64 2.87 33.14
CA LEU A 58 -2.93 2.71 33.81
C LEU A 58 -3.45 1.27 33.64
N PRO A 59 -3.00 0.32 34.47
CA PRO A 59 -3.33 -1.10 34.30
C PRO A 59 -4.83 -1.43 34.36
N PHE A 60 -5.64 -0.58 34.99
CA PHE A 60 -7.09 -0.76 35.01
C PHE A 60 -7.72 -0.68 33.61
N LEU A 61 -7.11 0.02 32.66
CA LEU A 61 -7.59 0.08 31.27
C LEU A 61 -7.55 -1.30 30.60
N LYS A 62 -6.54 -2.13 30.91
CA LYS A 62 -6.47 -3.51 30.42
C LYS A 62 -7.60 -4.37 30.99
N LYS A 63 -7.97 -4.15 32.26
CA LYS A 63 -9.11 -4.84 32.89
C LYS A 63 -10.44 -4.42 32.27
N VAL A 64 -10.62 -3.12 31.97
CA VAL A 64 -11.80 -2.61 31.26
C VAL A 64 -11.87 -3.21 29.85
N ARG A 65 -10.76 -3.26 29.12
CA ARG A 65 -10.65 -3.97 27.84
C ARG A 65 -11.13 -5.41 27.99
N ASP A 66 -10.53 -6.19 28.90
CA ASP A 66 -10.87 -7.62 29.07
C ASP A 66 -12.35 -7.86 29.38
N LEU A 67 -13.04 -6.88 29.97
CA LEU A 67 -14.46 -6.94 30.25
C LEU A 67 -15.35 -6.55 29.07
N VAL A 68 -14.92 -5.60 28.22
CA VAL A 68 -15.78 -4.91 27.24
C VAL A 68 -15.46 -5.29 25.79
N ALA A 69 -14.21 -5.65 25.48
CA ALA A 69 -13.79 -5.93 24.12
C ALA A 69 -12.60 -6.91 24.08
N ALA A 70 -12.67 -7.92 23.21
CA ALA A 70 -11.55 -8.83 22.93
C ALA A 70 -10.51 -8.17 21.99
N ILE A 71 -9.98 -7.01 22.40
CA ILE A 71 -8.90 -6.33 21.67
C ILE A 71 -7.60 -7.12 21.90
N PRO A 72 -6.88 -7.54 20.84
CA PRO A 72 -5.60 -8.20 21.00
C PRO A 72 -4.55 -7.25 21.58
N GLU A 73 -3.53 -7.80 22.22
CA GLU A 73 -2.37 -7.03 22.71
C GLU A 73 -1.14 -7.37 21.86
N LEU A 74 -1.09 -6.82 20.65
CA LEU A 74 -0.01 -7.05 19.69
C LEU A 74 1.25 -6.28 20.06
N GLN A 75 2.38 -6.73 19.53
CA GLN A 75 3.65 -6.00 19.57
C GLN A 75 3.97 -5.47 18.17
N PRO A 76 4.49 -4.23 18.06
CA PRO A 76 4.92 -3.69 16.78
C PRO A 76 6.15 -4.47 16.27
N GLY A 77 6.24 -4.64 14.96
CA GLY A 77 7.44 -5.12 14.29
C GLY A 77 8.52 -4.04 14.18
N GLU A 78 9.75 -4.46 13.89
CA GLU A 78 10.90 -3.56 13.70
C GLU A 78 10.73 -2.67 12.46
N ALA A 79 11.21 -1.43 12.52
CA ALA A 79 11.02 -0.46 11.44
C ALA A 79 11.93 -0.68 10.22
N ASP A 80 13.02 -1.44 10.38
CA ASP A 80 14.09 -1.67 9.40
C ASP A 80 14.02 -3.05 8.72
N GLN A 81 12.91 -3.77 8.87
CA GLN A 81 12.66 -5.04 8.21
C GLN A 81 12.93 -4.97 6.68
N PRO A 82 13.53 -6.01 6.09
CA PRO A 82 13.85 -6.03 4.66
C PRO A 82 12.58 -6.15 3.81
N PRO A 83 12.58 -5.62 2.58
CA PRO A 83 11.47 -5.80 1.65
C PRO A 83 11.39 -7.26 1.19
N PHE A 84 10.20 -7.71 0.82
CA PHE A 84 10.03 -9.03 0.23
C PHE A 84 10.72 -9.11 -1.12
N ARG A 85 11.31 -10.26 -1.45
CA ARG A 85 11.96 -10.50 -2.75
C ARG A 85 11.08 -11.39 -3.60
N LEU A 86 10.53 -10.82 -4.67
CA LEU A 86 9.71 -11.53 -5.63
C LEU A 86 10.50 -11.73 -6.93
N GLU A 87 10.88 -12.97 -7.22
CA GLU A 87 11.41 -13.32 -8.53
C GLU A 87 10.28 -13.26 -9.56
N VAL A 88 10.41 -12.32 -10.49
CA VAL A 88 9.51 -12.13 -11.62
C VAL A 88 10.27 -12.49 -12.89
N GLY A 89 9.60 -13.05 -13.90
CA GLY A 89 10.21 -13.40 -15.18
C GLY A 89 9.18 -13.42 -16.31
N PRO A 90 9.59 -13.66 -17.57
CA PRO A 90 8.66 -13.79 -18.69
C PRO A 90 7.58 -14.85 -18.41
N PRO A 91 6.30 -14.61 -18.77
CA PRO A 91 5.77 -13.47 -19.52
C PRO A 91 5.29 -12.29 -18.65
N TRP A 92 5.62 -12.25 -17.36
CA TRP A 92 5.07 -11.30 -16.38
C TRP A 92 5.87 -10.00 -16.25
N ILE A 93 6.99 -9.89 -16.98
CA ILE A 93 7.82 -8.68 -17.09
C ILE A 93 7.89 -8.25 -18.56
N GLU A 94 7.68 -6.96 -18.80
CA GLU A 94 7.98 -6.28 -20.06
C GLU A 94 9.06 -5.21 -19.79
N GLY A 95 9.93 -4.91 -20.75
CA GLY A 95 11.01 -3.93 -20.58
C GLY A 95 11.97 -3.86 -21.78
N PRO A 96 12.85 -2.85 -21.84
CA PRO A 96 13.66 -2.54 -23.03
C PRO A 96 14.75 -3.57 -23.42
N GLU A 97 14.94 -4.65 -22.64
CA GLU A 97 15.89 -5.73 -22.90
C GLU A 97 15.15 -7.07 -22.74
N PRO A 98 15.62 -8.21 -23.30
CA PRO A 98 14.95 -9.51 -23.12
C PRO A 98 15.05 -9.87 -21.65
N ALA A 99 14.07 -9.43 -20.88
CA ALA A 99 14.13 -9.45 -19.44
C ALA A 99 14.09 -10.91 -19.00
N GLY A 100 15.26 -11.45 -18.68
CA GLY A 100 15.34 -12.64 -17.85
C GLY A 100 14.64 -12.40 -16.51
N HIS A 101 14.81 -13.35 -15.59
CA HIS A 101 14.26 -13.18 -14.26
C HIS A 101 14.86 -11.93 -13.58
N LYS A 102 14.01 -11.14 -12.92
CA LYS A 102 14.37 -9.99 -12.09
C LYS A 102 13.84 -10.20 -10.68
N VAL A 103 14.51 -9.62 -9.70
CA VAL A 103 14.00 -9.56 -8.33
C VAL A 103 13.29 -8.23 -8.16
N LEU A 104 12.00 -8.27 -7.84
CA LEU A 104 11.20 -7.12 -7.43
C LEU A 104 11.18 -7.05 -5.91
N HIS A 105 11.54 -5.91 -5.34
CA HIS A 105 11.48 -5.68 -3.90
C HIS A 105 10.13 -5.07 -3.50
N VAL A 106 9.39 -5.74 -2.63
CA VAL A 106 8.05 -5.32 -2.21
C VAL A 106 8.08 -4.87 -0.76
N GLY A 107 7.86 -3.59 -0.52
CA GLY A 107 7.65 -3.05 0.83
C GLY A 107 6.21 -3.28 1.28
N SER A 108 5.99 -3.61 2.54
CA SER A 108 4.64 -3.88 3.07
C SER A 108 4.19 -2.77 4.01
N VAL A 109 3.05 -2.16 3.71
CA VAL A 109 2.41 -1.12 4.52
C VAL A 109 1.05 -1.66 4.94
N ILE A 110 0.97 -2.36 6.07
CA ILE A 110 -0.23 -3.10 6.46
C ILE A 110 -1.31 -2.13 6.95
N CYS A 111 -2.48 -2.14 6.29
CA CYS A 111 -3.67 -1.40 6.67
C CYS A 111 -3.40 0.09 7.01
N PHE A 112 -3.25 0.39 8.30
CA PHE A 112 -3.07 1.72 8.88
C PHE A 112 -1.69 2.33 8.60
N ASP A 113 -0.68 1.53 8.22
CA ASP A 113 0.68 2.02 7.91
C ASP A 113 0.70 3.10 6.81
N LEU A 114 -0.29 3.11 5.91
CA LEU A 114 -0.44 4.15 4.88
C LEU A 114 -0.63 5.55 5.46
N ALA A 115 -1.13 5.67 6.69
CA ALA A 115 -1.28 6.95 7.38
C ALA A 115 0.06 7.53 7.85
N PHE A 116 1.15 6.75 7.81
CA PHE A 116 2.46 7.14 8.31
C PHE A 116 3.43 7.43 7.14
N PRO A 117 3.74 8.72 6.88
CA PRO A 117 4.67 9.11 5.83
C PRO A 117 6.04 8.46 5.94
N ALA A 118 6.59 8.45 7.15
CA ALA A 118 7.90 7.88 7.45
C ALA A 118 7.98 6.39 7.11
N THR A 119 6.92 5.62 7.36
CA THR A 119 6.89 4.18 7.04
C THR A 119 6.94 3.93 5.53
N CYS A 120 6.10 4.65 4.76
CA CYS A 120 6.09 4.52 3.30
C CYS A 120 7.44 4.98 2.69
N ARG A 121 7.98 6.09 3.19
CA ARG A 121 9.28 6.63 2.79
C ARG A 121 10.41 5.65 3.11
N GLY A 122 10.44 5.09 4.31
CA GLY A 122 11.48 4.16 4.77
C GLY A 122 11.58 2.92 3.90
N TRP A 123 10.45 2.38 3.42
CA TRP A 123 10.47 1.30 2.44
C TRP A 123 11.19 1.68 1.15
N ARG A 124 10.92 2.89 0.65
CA ARG A 124 11.55 3.37 -0.58
C ARG A 124 13.04 3.63 -0.40
N GLU A 125 13.45 4.14 0.76
CA GLU A 125 14.87 4.29 1.13
C GLU A 125 15.60 2.94 1.18
N ARG A 126 14.91 1.88 1.59
CA ARG A 126 15.44 0.50 1.60
C ARG A 126 15.32 -0.22 0.25
N GLY A 127 14.98 0.49 -0.83
CA GLY A 127 14.98 -0.06 -2.18
C GLY A 127 13.70 -0.79 -2.58
N ALA A 128 12.58 -0.61 -1.89
CA ALA A 128 11.30 -1.17 -2.35
C ALA A 128 10.91 -0.58 -3.71
N ASP A 129 10.68 -1.46 -4.69
CA ASP A 129 10.26 -1.14 -6.05
C ASP A 129 8.75 -0.87 -6.14
N VAL A 130 7.98 -1.51 -5.25
CA VAL A 130 6.53 -1.33 -5.11
C VAL A 130 6.14 -1.46 -3.63
N LEU A 131 4.99 -0.89 -3.26
CA LEU A 131 4.40 -1.07 -1.93
C LEU A 131 3.13 -1.92 -2.01
N LEU A 132 2.97 -2.84 -1.06
CA LEU A 132 1.79 -3.66 -0.88
C LEU A 132 1.06 -3.23 0.39
N ASN A 133 -0.24 -2.96 0.25
CA ASN A 133 -1.13 -2.65 1.36
C ASN A 133 -2.17 -3.76 1.52
N PRO A 134 -1.85 -4.83 2.27
CA PRO A 134 -2.87 -5.77 2.70
C PRO A 134 -3.69 -5.13 3.83
N ALA A 135 -5.01 -5.12 3.70
CA ALA A 135 -5.86 -4.38 4.62
C ALA A 135 -7.22 -5.05 4.88
N ASN A 136 -7.72 -4.90 6.11
CA ASN A 136 -9.10 -5.20 6.47
C ASN A 136 -9.88 -3.88 6.61
N TYR A 137 -10.69 -3.57 5.61
CA TYR A 137 -11.53 -2.38 5.60
C TYR A 137 -12.97 -2.64 6.06
N GLY A 138 -13.26 -3.87 6.50
CA GLY A 138 -14.61 -4.28 6.91
C GLY A 138 -15.05 -3.57 8.19
N TRP A 139 -14.11 -3.24 9.06
CA TRP A 139 -14.32 -2.48 10.30
C TRP A 139 -15.00 -1.13 10.08
N PHE A 140 -14.82 -0.53 8.90
CA PHE A 140 -15.29 0.83 8.63
C PHE A 140 -16.66 0.88 7.94
N GLY A 141 -17.28 -0.28 7.66
CA GLY A 141 -18.62 -0.33 7.07
C GLY A 141 -18.76 0.59 5.85
N GLN A 142 -19.92 1.18 5.60
CA GLN A 142 -20.12 2.11 4.49
C GLN A 142 -19.62 3.55 4.73
N SER A 143 -18.68 3.76 5.66
CA SER A 143 -18.18 5.11 5.96
C SER A 143 -17.23 5.68 4.91
N ASP A 144 -17.04 7.01 4.97
CA ASP A 144 -16.12 7.77 4.12
C ASP A 144 -14.63 7.45 4.35
N PHE A 145 -14.31 6.64 5.37
CA PHE A 145 -12.93 6.22 5.67
C PHE A 145 -12.23 5.61 4.44
N ARG A 146 -12.98 4.94 3.57
CA ARG A 146 -12.43 4.34 2.34
C ARG A 146 -11.94 5.40 1.34
N ALA A 147 -12.66 6.50 1.19
CA ALA A 147 -12.23 7.60 0.35
C ALA A 147 -10.97 8.25 0.93
N GLN A 148 -10.89 8.36 2.25
CA GLN A 148 -9.73 8.91 2.96
C GLN A 148 -8.49 8.02 2.79
N VAL A 149 -8.60 6.70 2.98
CA VAL A 149 -7.45 5.80 2.80
C VAL A 149 -7.00 5.71 1.34
N LEU A 150 -7.92 5.79 0.39
CA LEU A 150 -7.57 5.92 -1.03
C LEU A 150 -6.82 7.23 -1.31
N ALA A 151 -7.25 8.35 -0.73
CA ALA A 151 -6.54 9.61 -0.85
C ALA A 151 -5.12 9.53 -0.25
N LEU A 152 -4.98 8.88 0.91
CA LEU A 152 -3.68 8.62 1.51
C LEU A 152 -2.80 7.77 0.59
N ALA A 153 -3.31 6.65 0.06
CA ALA A 153 -2.57 5.79 -0.86
C ALA A 153 -2.07 6.56 -2.09
N ARG A 154 -2.92 7.39 -2.70
CA ARG A 154 -2.55 8.26 -3.83
C ARG A 154 -1.44 9.24 -3.47
N LEU A 155 -1.54 9.85 -2.29
CA LEU A 155 -0.52 10.77 -1.78
C LEU A 155 0.80 10.05 -1.50
N ARG A 156 0.76 8.89 -0.82
CA ARG A 156 1.94 8.07 -0.52
C ARG A 156 2.66 7.63 -1.81
N ALA A 157 1.90 7.21 -2.82
CA ALA A 157 2.43 6.80 -4.12
C ALA A 157 3.16 7.96 -4.82
N ALA A 158 2.56 9.14 -4.84
CA ALA A 158 3.16 10.34 -5.43
C ALA A 158 4.40 10.83 -4.66
N GLU A 159 4.36 10.81 -3.33
CA GLU A 159 5.47 11.23 -2.47
C GLU A 159 6.69 10.31 -2.62
N THR A 160 6.46 9.01 -2.80
CA THR A 160 7.54 8.01 -2.89
C THR A 160 7.90 7.66 -4.33
N ARG A 161 7.13 8.14 -5.31
CA ARG A 161 7.22 7.79 -6.73
C ARG A 161 7.26 6.27 -6.92
N THR A 162 6.33 5.58 -6.26
CA THR A 162 6.22 4.12 -6.33
C THR A 162 4.77 3.70 -6.52
N SER A 163 4.56 2.53 -7.14
CA SER A 163 3.22 1.97 -7.22
C SER A 163 2.78 1.40 -5.87
N ILE A 164 1.51 1.58 -5.53
CA ILE A 164 0.90 0.93 -4.36
C ILE A 164 -0.19 -0.04 -4.82
N VAL A 165 -0.07 -1.29 -4.38
CA VAL A 165 -1.08 -2.33 -4.57
C VAL A 165 -1.91 -2.42 -3.30
N MET A 166 -3.18 -2.05 -3.37
CA MET A 166 -4.11 -2.20 -2.26
C MET A 166 -4.88 -3.51 -2.41
N ALA A 167 -4.83 -4.34 -1.37
CA ALA A 167 -5.50 -5.63 -1.31
C ALA A 167 -6.40 -5.66 -0.06
N GLY A 168 -7.63 -5.17 -0.23
CA GLY A 168 -8.62 -5.09 0.83
C GLY A 168 -9.52 -6.32 0.88
N ASN A 169 -9.82 -6.84 2.08
CA ASN A 169 -10.81 -7.92 2.22
C ASN A 169 -12.24 -7.52 1.81
N THR A 170 -12.59 -6.24 1.94
CA THR A 170 -13.91 -5.66 1.62
C THR A 170 -13.77 -4.37 0.80
N GLY A 171 -12.66 -4.24 0.06
CA GLY A 171 -12.30 -3.06 -0.73
C GLY A 171 -11.80 -1.88 0.11
N PRO A 172 -10.96 -0.98 -0.43
CA PRO A 172 -10.46 -0.97 -1.81
C PRO A 172 -9.46 -2.08 -2.15
N THR A 173 -9.64 -2.64 -3.35
CA THR A 173 -8.69 -3.54 -4.02
C THR A 173 -8.36 -2.91 -5.37
N VAL A 174 -7.22 -2.23 -5.45
CA VAL A 174 -6.88 -1.36 -6.58
C VAL A 174 -5.38 -1.12 -6.67
N PHE A 175 -4.91 -0.66 -7.83
CA PHE A 175 -3.55 -0.21 -8.03
C PHE A 175 -3.49 1.32 -8.09
N VAL A 176 -2.42 1.88 -7.51
CA VAL A 176 -2.12 3.32 -7.51
C VAL A 176 -0.76 3.52 -8.19
N ASP A 177 -0.69 4.37 -9.21
CA ASP A 177 0.54 4.60 -9.96
C ASP A 177 1.49 5.57 -9.22
N PRO A 178 2.76 5.70 -9.65
CA PRO A 178 3.75 6.59 -9.01
C PRO A 178 3.39 8.08 -8.98
N VAL A 179 2.29 8.50 -9.61
CA VAL A 179 1.79 9.89 -9.60
C VAL A 179 0.38 9.97 -9.00
N GLY A 180 -0.08 8.91 -8.34
CA GLY A 180 -1.32 8.88 -7.57
C GLY A 180 -2.59 8.66 -8.41
N ARG A 181 -2.49 8.12 -9.63
CA ARG A 181 -3.67 7.71 -10.41
C ARG A 181 -4.07 6.29 -10.05
N LEU A 182 -5.37 6.07 -9.96
CA LEU A 182 -5.95 4.76 -9.73
C LEU A 182 -6.07 4.02 -11.06
N TYR A 183 -5.65 2.75 -11.11
CA TYR A 183 -5.69 1.95 -12.32
C TYR A 183 -5.92 0.46 -12.03
N GLY A 184 -5.98 -0.34 -13.10
CA GLY A 184 -6.23 -1.77 -13.05
C GLY A 184 -7.71 -2.09 -13.26
N ARG A 185 -7.99 -3.38 -13.48
CA ARG A 185 -9.32 -3.91 -13.71
C ARG A 185 -9.72 -4.82 -12.57
N PHE A 186 -10.84 -4.53 -11.92
CA PHE A 186 -11.48 -5.43 -10.96
C PHE A 186 -12.48 -6.33 -11.70
N VAL A 187 -12.43 -7.63 -11.42
CA VAL A 187 -13.34 -8.64 -11.98
C VAL A 187 -14.08 -9.30 -10.83
N THR A 188 -15.41 -9.29 -10.89
CA THR A 188 -16.27 -9.90 -9.88
C THR A 188 -16.32 -11.42 -10.03
N ARG A 189 -16.38 -12.14 -8.91
CA ARG A 189 -16.59 -13.59 -8.89
C ARG A 189 -18.03 -13.88 -9.31
N GLY A 190 -18.23 -14.61 -10.40
CA GLY A 190 -19.56 -14.93 -10.96
C GLY A 190 -19.89 -14.25 -12.28
N GLY A 191 -19.10 -13.24 -12.69
CA GLY A 191 -19.03 -12.77 -14.07
C GLY A 191 -20.17 -11.85 -14.52
N ASP A 192 -19.80 -10.62 -14.84
CA ASP A 192 -20.27 -9.97 -16.06
C ASP A 192 -19.36 -10.48 -17.22
N PRO A 193 -19.90 -11.23 -18.22
CA PRO A 193 -19.11 -11.76 -19.35
C PRO A 193 -18.56 -10.69 -20.32
N GLN A 194 -19.03 -9.45 -20.24
CA GLN A 194 -18.59 -8.30 -21.01
C GLN A 194 -17.47 -7.52 -20.30
N GLY A 195 -17.12 -7.88 -19.06
CA GLY A 195 -16.02 -7.29 -18.31
C GLY A 195 -16.16 -5.78 -18.12
N GLN A 196 -17.39 -5.26 -18.07
CA GLN A 196 -17.59 -3.87 -17.69
C GLN A 196 -17.23 -3.75 -16.21
N PRO A 197 -16.47 -2.72 -15.82
CA PRO A 197 -16.24 -2.47 -14.41
C PRO A 197 -17.61 -2.26 -13.77
N ALA A 198 -18.06 -3.22 -12.97
CA ALA A 198 -19.19 -3.02 -12.07
C ALA A 198 -18.75 -1.96 -11.05
N GLY A 199 -18.79 -0.68 -11.43
CA GLY A 199 -18.18 0.40 -10.66
C GLY A 199 -16.66 0.43 -10.79
N GLY A 200 -16.11 1.61 -11.03
CA GLY A 200 -14.66 1.83 -11.01
C GLY A 200 -14.03 1.44 -9.67
N VAL A 201 -12.70 1.58 -9.61
CA VAL A 201 -11.85 1.60 -8.41
C VAL A 201 -12.59 1.29 -7.11
N ALA A 202 -12.46 0.06 -6.60
CA ALA A 202 -12.98 -0.39 -5.31
C ALA A 202 -14.49 -0.68 -5.23
N THR A 203 -14.94 -1.77 -5.86
CA THR A 203 -16.19 -2.42 -5.44
C THR A 203 -16.06 -2.88 -4.01
N THR A 204 -16.83 -2.29 -3.13
CA THR A 204 -16.89 -2.68 -1.73
C THR A 204 -17.81 -3.89 -1.59
N PHE A 205 -17.47 -4.82 -0.70
CA PHE A 205 -18.30 -6.00 -0.36
C PHE A 205 -18.63 -6.90 -1.57
N THR A 206 -17.81 -6.82 -2.63
CA THR A 206 -17.94 -7.67 -3.81
C THR A 206 -16.73 -8.58 -3.86
N GLU A 207 -16.99 -9.88 -4.00
CA GLU A 207 -15.93 -10.85 -4.17
C GLU A 207 -15.37 -10.77 -5.60
N GLY A 208 -14.05 -10.80 -5.73
CA GLY A 208 -13.38 -10.64 -7.03
C GLY A 208 -11.88 -10.49 -6.90
N TRP A 209 -11.22 -10.18 -8.02
CA TRP A 209 -9.79 -9.92 -8.08
C TRP A 209 -9.48 -8.69 -8.95
N ALA A 210 -8.41 -7.98 -8.61
CA ALA A 210 -7.87 -6.92 -9.45
C ALA A 210 -6.65 -7.41 -10.21
N SER A 211 -6.54 -7.03 -11.48
CA SER A 211 -5.31 -7.19 -12.27
C SER A 211 -4.91 -5.89 -12.94
N GLY A 212 -3.60 -5.64 -12.97
CA GLY A 212 -3.07 -4.40 -13.51
C GLY A 212 -1.54 -4.46 -13.62
N PRO A 213 -0.97 -3.63 -14.49
CA PRO A 213 0.48 -3.55 -14.67
C PRO A 213 1.19 -2.86 -13.50
N LEU A 214 2.19 -3.48 -12.88
CA LEU A 214 2.99 -2.80 -11.86
C LEU A 214 4.04 -1.89 -12.50
N VAL A 215 4.04 -0.62 -12.10
CA VAL A 215 5.05 0.35 -12.53
C VAL A 215 6.11 0.49 -11.45
N ALA A 216 7.30 -0.05 -11.73
CA ALA A 216 8.49 0.16 -10.91
C ALA A 216 9.32 1.30 -11.51
N ASP A 217 9.23 2.49 -10.91
CA ASP A 217 10.01 3.66 -11.31
C ASP A 217 11.28 3.71 -10.44
N PRO A 218 12.50 3.70 -11.00
CA PRO A 218 13.73 3.71 -10.20
C PRO A 218 14.06 5.08 -9.59
N ALA A 219 13.39 6.16 -10.01
CA ALA A 219 13.71 7.49 -9.50
C ALA A 219 13.20 7.70 -8.07
N LEU A 220 13.95 8.49 -7.30
CA LEU A 220 13.61 8.89 -5.94
C LEU A 220 13.21 10.36 -5.93
N THR A 221 12.08 10.68 -5.28
CA THR A 221 11.63 12.06 -5.10
C THR A 221 12.54 12.83 -4.13
N PRO A 222 12.49 14.18 -4.14
CA PRO A 222 13.13 14.98 -3.09
C PRO A 222 12.67 14.59 -1.68
N TYR A 223 11.39 14.25 -1.52
CA TYR A 223 10.84 13.82 -0.23
C TYR A 223 11.47 12.51 0.25
N VAL A 224 11.66 11.51 -0.63
CA VAL A 224 12.37 10.28 -0.24
C VAL A 224 13.80 10.60 0.17
N ARG A 225 14.50 11.47 -0.56
CA ARG A 225 15.91 11.81 -0.28
C ARG A 225 16.11 12.65 0.97
N MET A 226 15.20 13.57 1.28
CA MET A 226 15.41 14.63 2.28
C MET A 226 14.40 14.61 3.43
N GLY A 227 13.36 13.79 3.34
CA GLY A 227 12.28 13.72 4.32
C GLY A 227 11.53 15.05 4.45
N ASP A 228 11.15 15.38 5.68
CA ASP A 228 10.32 16.55 5.98
C ASP A 228 11.06 17.88 5.79
N LEU A 229 12.37 17.86 5.57
CA LEU A 229 13.14 19.06 5.23
C LEU A 229 12.58 19.77 3.98
N VAL A 230 12.03 19.02 3.02
CA VAL A 230 11.34 19.59 1.85
C VAL A 230 10.15 20.46 2.27
N TRP A 231 9.37 20.01 3.25
CA TRP A 231 8.21 20.73 3.73
C TRP A 231 8.59 21.94 4.58
N PHE A 232 9.61 21.82 5.42
CA PHE A 232 10.13 22.97 6.18
C PHE A 232 10.68 24.06 5.25
N ALA A 233 11.44 23.68 4.22
CA ALA A 233 11.94 24.62 3.22
C ALA A 233 10.80 25.33 2.47
N ALA A 234 9.77 24.57 2.05
CA ALA A 234 8.59 25.14 1.38
C ALA A 234 7.83 26.11 2.30
N ALA A 235 7.63 25.75 3.58
CA ALA A 235 6.97 26.60 4.56
C ALA A 235 7.73 27.91 4.80
N LEU A 236 9.06 27.84 4.96
CA LEU A 236 9.91 29.03 5.12
C LEU A 236 9.85 29.94 3.89
N LEU A 237 9.85 29.37 2.68
CA LEU A 237 9.70 30.13 1.45
C LEU A 237 8.35 30.87 1.39
N LEU A 238 7.26 30.20 1.75
CA LEU A 238 5.92 30.80 1.77
C LEU A 238 5.82 31.93 2.80
N LEU A 239 6.41 31.74 3.99
CA LEU A 239 6.50 32.80 5.01
C LEU A 239 7.32 33.99 4.52
N GLY A 240 8.45 33.75 3.84
CA GLY A 240 9.28 34.78 3.22
C GLY A 240 8.51 35.60 2.19
N ILE A 241 7.78 34.93 1.28
CA ILE A 241 6.91 35.58 0.28
C ILE A 241 5.81 36.40 0.96
N GLY A 242 5.17 35.85 1.99
CA GLY A 242 4.13 36.54 2.77
C GLY A 242 4.68 37.80 3.46
N GLY A 243 5.87 37.71 4.05
CA GLY A 243 6.56 38.84 4.67
C GLY A 243 6.95 39.92 3.66
N TRP A 244 7.50 39.53 2.50
CA TRP A 244 7.85 40.46 1.43
C TRP A 244 6.62 41.20 0.88
N ARG A 245 5.53 40.48 0.60
CA ARG A 245 4.26 41.09 0.15
C ARG A 245 3.69 42.09 1.15
N ARG A 246 3.84 41.86 2.46
CA ARG A 246 3.41 42.82 3.49
C ARG A 246 4.28 44.06 3.53
N ARG A 247 5.58 43.96 3.25
CA ARG A 247 6.47 45.13 3.16
C ARG A 247 6.18 45.98 1.92
N VAL A 248 5.96 45.35 0.77
CA VAL A 248 5.70 46.06 -0.50
C VAL A 248 4.32 46.74 -0.53
N ARG A 249 3.38 46.31 0.32
CA ARG A 249 2.06 46.93 0.46
C ARG A 249 1.98 48.06 1.50
N ARG A 250 3.04 48.29 2.28
CA ARG A 250 3.16 49.43 3.19
C ARG A 250 3.91 50.54 2.50
#